data_AF-A0A7W0KNJ6-F1
#
_entry.id   AF-A0A7W0KNJ6-F1
#
_cell.length_a   1.000
_cell.length_b   1.000
_cell.length_c   1.000
_cell.angle_alpha   90.00
_cell.angle_beta   90.00
_cell.angle_gamma   90.00
#
_symmetry.space_group_name_H-M   'P 1'
#
loop_
_entity.id
_entity.type
_entity.pdbx_description
1 polymer ?
#
loop_
_entity_poly.entity_id
_entity_poly.type
_entity_poly.pdbx_seq_one_letter_code
_entity_poly.pdbx_strand_id
1 'polypeptide(L)'
;MLAILAPGQGAQSPGMLEPWLDLAGARERMSWFSAVCGIDLIALGTTADADQIKDTAVTQPLVVALGLLAAEELGLLRTDGGAPADVTLTAGHSVGEITAAAVAGALSPEAAIALAAVRGREMAAACKLTPTGMSALLGGNEELVLARLEELGLTPANRNGAGQIVAAGSIEALAKLAEDPPAKARVHPLSVAGAFHTSYMQPAQEALAAFSDGISASDPTRLLLTNSDGTAVETGRGTVRRLVAQLTAPVRFDACLAAMRDIGVRGIIELPPAGVLTGLVKREVKGVPVVALKTPDDLGAARDMLNRQSGKTEDEHRPDWRMVVAPVRGTVGLAEVAEGANVEAGTPLGVVTSRREEAHLSAGYDGVLAEWLVVDGDLVDAGDPVARLYPTSQR
;
A
#
# COMPACT_ATOMS: atom_id res chain seq x y z
N MET A 1 -5.90 -7.92 -8.48
CA MET A 1 -5.93 -7.22 -7.17
C MET A 1 -4.74 -7.64 -6.29
N LEU A 2 -3.70 -6.82 -6.30
CA LEU A 2 -2.42 -7.05 -5.64
C LEU A 2 -2.20 -6.04 -4.51
N ALA A 3 -1.51 -6.48 -3.46
CA ALA A 3 -1.05 -5.61 -2.39
C ALA A 3 0.46 -5.45 -2.38
N ILE A 4 0.92 -4.21 -2.19
CA ILE A 4 2.33 -3.90 -1.93
C ILE A 4 2.51 -3.67 -0.44
N LEU A 5 3.41 -4.43 0.17
CA LEU A 5 3.74 -4.30 1.58
C LEU A 5 5.13 -3.70 1.75
N ALA A 6 5.25 -2.74 2.66
CA ALA A 6 6.53 -2.14 3.04
C ALA A 6 6.90 -2.53 4.47
N PRO A 7 8.04 -3.21 4.69
CA PRO A 7 8.46 -3.62 6.02
C PRO A 7 8.88 -2.44 6.89
N GLY A 8 8.85 -2.66 8.21
CA GLY A 8 9.39 -1.73 9.19
C GLY A 8 10.87 -1.97 9.51
N GLN A 9 11.34 -1.35 10.59
CA GLN A 9 12.65 -1.64 11.17
C GLN A 9 12.69 -3.07 11.76
N GLY A 10 13.84 -3.72 11.63
CA GLY A 10 14.12 -5.08 12.13
C GLY A 10 14.45 -6.09 11.03
N ALA A 11 14.24 -5.74 9.76
CA ALA A 11 14.55 -6.59 8.62
C ALA A 11 15.84 -6.19 7.88
N GLN A 12 16.46 -5.06 8.23
CA GLN A 12 17.70 -4.60 7.64
C GLN A 12 18.88 -5.53 7.94
N SER A 13 19.80 -5.64 6.98
CA SER A 13 21.05 -6.40 7.11
C SER A 13 22.22 -5.61 6.52
N PRO A 14 23.46 -5.82 7.02
CA PRO A 14 24.65 -5.21 6.43
C PRO A 14 24.74 -5.52 4.93
N GLY A 15 25.15 -4.55 4.12
CA GLY A 15 25.28 -4.71 2.68
C GLY A 15 23.96 -4.81 1.90
N MET A 16 22.78 -4.63 2.53
CA MET A 16 21.50 -4.85 1.85
C MET A 16 21.25 -3.97 0.62
N LEU A 17 21.92 -2.82 0.52
CA LEU A 17 21.83 -1.92 -0.64
C LEU A 17 22.80 -2.29 -1.76
N GLU A 18 23.88 -3.01 -1.46
CA GLU A 18 24.98 -3.30 -2.41
C GLU A 18 24.50 -3.84 -3.76
N PRO A 19 23.70 -4.93 -3.83
CA PRO A 19 23.28 -5.48 -5.13
C PRO A 19 22.36 -4.52 -5.91
N TRP A 20 21.66 -3.61 -5.23
CA TRP A 20 20.76 -2.65 -5.87
C TRP A 20 21.50 -1.52 -6.59
N LEU A 21 22.74 -1.21 -6.17
CA LEU A 21 23.53 -0.11 -6.76
C LEU A 21 24.11 -0.44 -8.14
N ASP A 22 23.99 -1.68 -8.60
CA ASP A 22 24.38 -2.09 -9.95
C ASP A 22 23.27 -1.84 -10.99
N LEU A 23 22.05 -1.53 -10.54
CA LEU A 23 20.97 -1.11 -11.42
C LEU A 23 21.22 0.29 -11.98
N ALA A 24 20.82 0.51 -13.22
CA ALA A 24 21.03 1.78 -13.91
C ALA A 24 20.32 2.94 -13.18
N GLY A 25 21.06 3.97 -12.79
CA GLY A 25 20.52 5.15 -12.10
C GLY A 25 20.34 4.99 -10.58
N ALA A 26 20.53 3.80 -10.02
CA ALA A 26 20.30 3.54 -8.60
C ALA A 26 21.27 4.31 -7.69
N ARG A 27 22.55 4.45 -8.09
CA ARG A 27 23.55 5.22 -7.32
C ARG A 27 23.22 6.69 -7.28
N GLU A 28 22.82 7.26 -8.41
CA GLU A 28 22.40 8.66 -8.53
C GLU A 28 21.15 8.90 -7.68
N ARG A 29 20.18 7.99 -7.74
CA ARG A 29 18.95 8.07 -6.95
C ARG A 29 19.22 7.98 -5.46
N MET A 30 20.06 7.05 -5.02
CA MET A 30 20.45 6.94 -3.60
C MET A 30 21.30 8.12 -3.13
N SER A 31 22.15 8.70 -3.99
CA SER A 31 22.88 9.93 -3.68
C SER A 31 21.92 11.11 -3.50
N TRP A 32 20.88 11.20 -4.32
CA TRP A 32 19.83 12.20 -4.14
C TRP A 32 19.07 12.02 -2.83
N PHE A 33 18.64 10.79 -2.51
CA PHE A 33 18.01 10.52 -1.21
C PHE A 33 18.94 10.82 -0.04
N SER A 34 20.24 10.54 -0.16
CA SER A 34 21.25 10.91 0.84
C SER A 34 21.30 12.41 1.08
N ALA A 35 21.22 13.22 0.02
CA ALA A 35 21.13 14.67 0.12
C ALA A 35 19.84 15.14 0.81
N VAL A 36 18.71 14.48 0.52
CA VAL A 36 17.39 14.81 1.12
C VAL A 36 17.38 14.51 2.62
N CYS A 37 17.90 13.35 3.06
CA CYS A 37 17.91 12.98 4.48
C CYS A 37 19.12 13.48 5.26
N GLY A 38 20.16 14.01 4.58
CA GLY A 38 21.37 14.55 5.21
C GLY A 38 22.31 13.49 5.78
N ILE A 39 22.21 12.23 5.33
CA ILE A 39 23.08 11.12 5.72
C ILE A 39 23.51 10.33 4.49
N ASP A 40 24.70 9.74 4.50
CA ASP A 40 25.21 8.94 3.37
C ASP A 40 24.57 7.54 3.36
N LEU A 41 23.43 7.42 2.66
CA LEU A 41 22.70 6.16 2.56
C LEU A 41 23.47 5.09 1.78
N ILE A 42 24.38 5.49 0.88
CA ILE A 42 25.19 4.53 0.12
C ILE A 42 26.18 3.87 1.07
N ALA A 43 26.95 4.64 1.82
CA ALA A 43 27.88 4.08 2.81
C ALA A 43 27.12 3.25 3.87
N LEU A 44 26.01 3.77 4.39
CA LEU A 44 25.21 3.09 5.42
C LEU A 44 24.53 1.81 4.90
N GLY A 45 24.17 1.74 3.63
CA GLY A 45 23.56 0.56 3.03
C GLY A 45 24.54 -0.51 2.54
N THR A 46 25.83 -0.18 2.45
CA THR A 46 26.86 -1.05 1.87
C THR A 46 27.91 -1.48 2.89
N THR A 47 28.66 -0.55 3.46
CA THR A 47 29.85 -0.82 4.27
C THR A 47 29.60 -0.74 5.77
N ALA A 48 28.50 -0.12 6.20
CA ALA A 48 28.17 0.00 7.61
C ALA A 48 27.85 -1.37 8.25
N ASP A 49 28.26 -1.52 9.49
CA ASP A 49 28.03 -2.75 10.25
C ASP A 49 26.60 -2.85 10.80
N ALA A 50 26.31 -3.99 11.41
CA ALA A 50 25.00 -4.28 11.97
C ALA A 50 24.59 -3.32 13.10
N ASP A 51 25.52 -2.72 13.83
CA ASP A 51 25.21 -1.82 14.94
C ASP A 51 24.92 -0.41 14.43
N GLN A 52 25.65 0.06 13.42
CA GLN A 52 25.36 1.31 12.73
C GLN A 52 23.97 1.30 12.09
N ILE A 53 23.59 0.23 11.38
CA ILE A 53 22.27 0.14 10.74
C ILE A 53 21.14 -0.25 11.68
N LYS A 54 21.41 -0.52 12.96
CA LYS A 54 20.40 -0.63 14.03
C LYS A 54 20.03 0.71 14.65
N ASP A 55 20.89 1.73 14.51
CA ASP A 55 20.56 3.08 14.98
C ASP A 55 19.30 3.55 14.26
N THR A 56 18.26 3.87 15.02
CA THR A 56 16.95 4.25 14.50
C THR A 56 17.03 5.49 13.59
N ALA A 57 17.98 6.39 13.83
CA ALA A 57 18.23 7.55 12.99
C ALA A 57 18.79 7.18 11.60
N VAL A 58 19.47 6.04 11.49
CA VAL A 58 19.99 5.47 10.25
C VAL A 58 18.98 4.53 9.59
N THR A 59 18.42 3.60 10.37
CA THR A 59 17.61 2.50 9.83
C THR A 59 16.39 3.00 9.09
N GLN A 60 15.67 3.98 9.66
CA GLN A 60 14.40 4.44 9.11
C GLN A 60 14.54 5.05 7.71
N PRO A 61 15.36 6.09 7.48
CA PRO A 61 15.55 6.62 6.14
C PRO A 61 16.17 5.60 5.18
N LEU A 62 17.06 4.71 5.65
CA LEU A 62 17.67 3.68 4.81
C LEU A 62 16.66 2.64 4.31
N VAL A 63 15.80 2.12 5.19
CA VAL A 63 14.75 1.16 4.82
C VAL A 63 13.73 1.80 3.87
N VAL A 64 13.32 3.05 4.14
CA VAL A 64 12.40 3.77 3.24
C VAL A 64 13.03 4.01 1.88
N ALA A 65 14.29 4.45 1.82
CA ALA A 65 15.01 4.65 0.56
C ALA A 65 15.13 3.38 -0.28
N LEU A 66 15.51 2.28 0.35
CA LEU A 66 15.60 0.99 -0.34
C LEU A 66 14.24 0.52 -0.85
N GLY A 67 13.18 0.66 -0.04
CA GLY A 67 11.82 0.33 -0.47
C GLY A 67 11.32 1.20 -1.64
N LEU A 68 11.64 2.50 -1.64
CA LEU A 68 11.29 3.42 -2.72
C LEU A 68 12.07 3.12 -4.01
N LEU A 69 13.38 2.86 -3.91
CA LEU A 69 14.20 2.46 -5.06
C LEU A 69 13.61 1.21 -5.74
N ALA A 70 13.25 0.19 -4.94
CA ALA A 70 12.62 -1.01 -5.46
C ALA A 70 11.21 -0.74 -6.04
N ALA A 71 10.45 0.18 -5.44
CA ALA A 71 9.15 0.58 -5.97
C ALA A 71 9.28 1.32 -7.33
N GLU A 72 10.33 2.11 -7.52
CA GLU A 72 10.66 2.75 -8.81
C GLU A 72 10.99 1.71 -9.88
N GLU A 73 11.80 0.70 -9.55
CA GLU A 73 12.15 -0.42 -10.45
C GLU A 73 10.93 -1.26 -10.89
N LEU A 74 9.88 -1.26 -10.08
CA LEU A 74 8.60 -1.90 -10.38
C LEU A 74 7.58 -0.97 -11.05
N GLY A 75 7.95 0.29 -11.31
CA GLY A 75 7.05 1.29 -11.91
C GLY A 75 5.89 1.71 -11.00
N LEU A 76 5.99 1.47 -9.69
CA LEU A 76 4.91 1.70 -8.74
C LEU A 76 4.71 3.17 -8.39
N LEU A 77 5.73 4.02 -8.57
CA LEU A 77 5.70 5.45 -8.24
C LEU A 77 5.30 6.34 -9.44
N ARG A 78 4.89 5.74 -10.56
CA ARG A 78 4.47 6.49 -11.75
C ARG A 78 3.13 7.17 -11.52
N THR A 79 3.05 8.46 -11.84
CA THR A 79 1.83 9.27 -11.73
C THR A 79 1.14 9.51 -13.08
N ASP A 80 1.74 9.05 -14.17
CA ASP A 80 1.26 9.23 -15.56
C ASP A 80 0.24 8.17 -16.01
N GLY A 81 -0.34 7.42 -15.07
CA GLY A 81 -1.24 6.30 -15.36
C GLY A 81 -0.53 5.02 -15.81
N GLY A 82 0.80 5.02 -15.95
CA GLY A 82 1.59 3.84 -16.30
C GLY A 82 1.90 2.89 -15.15
N ALA A 83 1.38 3.15 -13.95
CA ALA A 83 1.57 2.27 -12.82
C ALA A 83 0.71 1.00 -12.95
N PRO A 84 1.14 -0.17 -12.45
CA PRO A 84 0.38 -1.41 -12.59
C PRO A 84 -1.05 -1.27 -12.02
N ALA A 85 -2.05 -1.36 -12.90
CA ALA A 85 -3.45 -1.12 -12.56
C ALA A 85 -4.00 -2.11 -11.52
N ASP A 86 -3.43 -3.32 -11.48
CA ASP A 86 -3.81 -4.37 -10.54
C ASP A 86 -3.34 -4.12 -9.10
N VAL A 87 -2.41 -3.17 -8.89
CA VAL A 87 -1.99 -2.76 -7.55
C VAL A 87 -3.01 -1.78 -7.00
N THR A 88 -3.94 -2.31 -6.24
CA THR A 88 -5.05 -1.54 -5.66
C THR A 88 -4.84 -1.21 -4.19
N LEU A 89 -3.88 -1.87 -3.53
CA LEU A 89 -3.67 -1.78 -2.09
C LEU A 89 -2.20 -1.62 -1.73
N THR A 90 -1.92 -0.75 -0.78
CA THR A 90 -0.62 -0.63 -0.10
C THR A 90 -0.82 -0.67 1.40
N ALA A 91 0.14 -1.25 2.11
CA ALA A 91 0.22 -1.16 3.55
C ALA A 91 1.69 -1.22 3.98
N GLY A 92 2.01 -0.58 5.08
CA GLY A 92 3.33 -0.67 5.68
C GLY A 92 3.27 -1.14 7.12
N HIS A 93 4.42 -1.50 7.69
CA HIS A 93 4.55 -1.76 9.11
C HIS A 93 5.41 -0.68 9.77
N SER A 94 4.85 0.06 10.73
CA SER A 94 5.53 1.18 11.39
C SER A 94 6.09 2.17 10.36
N VAL A 95 7.41 2.39 10.31
CA VAL A 95 8.08 3.25 9.33
C VAL A 95 7.77 2.86 7.88
N GLY A 96 7.47 1.58 7.60
CA GLY A 96 7.07 1.13 6.28
C GLY A 96 5.79 1.80 5.77
N GLU A 97 4.90 2.32 6.64
CA GLU A 97 3.73 3.09 6.19
C GLU A 97 4.13 4.34 5.39
N ILE A 98 5.33 4.88 5.62
CA ILE A 98 5.86 6.02 4.85
C ILE A 98 6.12 5.61 3.39
N THR A 99 6.77 4.46 3.19
CA THR A 99 6.97 3.88 1.84
C THR A 99 5.63 3.54 1.20
N ALA A 100 4.71 2.91 1.94
CA ALA A 100 3.38 2.57 1.44
C ALA A 100 2.56 3.81 1.04
N ALA A 101 2.69 4.92 1.78
CA ALA A 101 2.07 6.20 1.46
C ALA A 101 2.62 6.80 0.16
N ALA A 102 3.94 6.70 -0.08
CA ALA A 102 4.53 7.15 -1.33
C ALA A 102 4.09 6.28 -2.51
N VAL A 103 4.03 4.96 -2.33
CA VAL A 103 3.51 4.03 -3.35
C VAL A 103 2.02 4.31 -3.61
N ALA A 104 1.25 4.71 -2.62
CA ALA A 104 -0.14 5.12 -2.83
C ALA A 104 -0.30 6.51 -3.46
N GLY A 105 0.80 7.21 -3.76
CA GLY A 105 0.80 8.57 -4.32
C GLY A 105 0.49 9.67 -3.30
N ALA A 106 0.34 9.34 -2.01
CA ALA A 106 0.00 10.31 -0.98
C ALA A 106 1.19 11.21 -0.60
N LEU A 107 2.41 10.69 -0.73
CA LEU A 107 3.66 11.41 -0.52
C LEU A 107 4.53 11.32 -1.77
N SER A 108 5.31 12.36 -2.07
CA SER A 108 6.42 12.21 -3.00
C SER A 108 7.53 11.35 -2.38
N PRO A 109 8.40 10.71 -3.18
CA PRO A 109 9.56 9.99 -2.66
C PRO A 109 10.43 10.87 -1.75
N GLU A 110 10.66 12.12 -2.13
CA GLU A 110 11.45 13.08 -1.36
C GLU A 110 10.79 13.42 -0.01
N ALA A 111 9.47 13.63 0.01
CA ALA A 111 8.73 13.89 1.24
C ALA A 111 8.75 12.66 2.17
N ALA A 112 8.63 11.46 1.60
CA ALA A 112 8.74 10.20 2.34
C ALA A 112 10.12 10.04 2.99
N ILE A 113 11.21 10.31 2.24
CA ILE A 113 12.58 10.27 2.77
C ILE A 113 12.80 11.31 3.87
N ALA A 114 12.37 12.55 3.63
CA ALA A 114 12.55 13.62 4.61
C ALA A 114 11.77 13.33 5.91
N LEU A 115 10.53 12.84 5.80
CA LEU A 115 9.72 12.42 6.94
C LEU A 115 10.37 11.25 7.70
N ALA A 116 10.88 10.25 6.99
CA ALA A 116 11.57 9.10 7.60
C ALA A 116 12.86 9.50 8.33
N ALA A 117 13.62 10.45 7.77
CA ALA A 117 14.84 10.98 8.38
C ALA A 117 14.55 11.73 9.69
N VAL A 118 13.56 12.64 9.68
CA VAL A 118 13.13 13.35 10.89
C VAL A 118 12.58 12.36 11.91
N ARG A 119 11.64 11.48 11.50
CA ARG A 119 11.07 10.46 12.38
C ARG A 119 12.15 9.60 13.04
N GLY A 120 13.09 9.08 12.27
CA GLY A 120 14.19 8.26 12.78
C GLY A 120 15.06 9.00 13.80
N ARG A 121 15.49 10.22 13.45
CA ARG A 121 16.32 11.07 14.33
C ARG A 121 15.62 11.39 15.65
N GLU A 122 14.37 11.85 15.57
CA GLU A 122 13.63 12.28 16.75
C GLU A 122 13.25 11.09 17.65
N MET A 123 12.88 9.94 17.06
CA MET A 123 12.66 8.71 17.83
C MET A 123 13.95 8.23 18.52
N ALA A 124 15.09 8.26 17.81
CA ALA A 124 16.38 7.91 18.40
C ALA A 124 16.76 8.87 19.56
N ALA A 125 16.44 10.16 19.43
CA ALA A 125 16.64 11.15 20.49
C ALA A 125 15.73 10.88 21.70
N ALA A 126 14.44 10.57 21.47
CA ALA A 126 13.50 10.24 22.54
C ALA A 126 13.95 8.99 23.33
N CYS A 127 14.48 7.96 22.67
CA CYS A 127 15.03 6.78 23.33
C CYS A 127 16.19 7.08 24.30
N LYS A 128 16.93 8.18 24.11
CA LYS A 128 18.03 8.58 24.99
C LYS A 128 17.55 9.26 26.28
N LEU A 129 16.29 9.69 26.35
CA LEU A 129 15.73 10.38 27.51
C LEU A 129 15.43 9.43 28.67
N THR A 130 15.03 8.19 28.37
CA THR A 130 14.68 7.20 29.39
C THR A 130 15.01 5.79 28.90
N PRO A 131 15.80 5.00 29.66
CA PRO A 131 16.07 3.61 29.34
C PRO A 131 14.77 2.79 29.28
N THR A 132 14.43 2.30 28.09
CA THR A 132 13.22 1.53 27.82
C THR A 132 13.54 0.48 26.75
N GLY A 133 12.62 -0.45 26.50
CA GLY A 133 12.84 -1.50 25.50
C GLY A 133 11.54 -2.09 24.96
N MET A 134 11.69 -3.17 24.20
CA MET A 134 10.57 -3.95 23.65
C MET A 134 10.85 -5.45 23.77
N SER A 135 9.80 -6.26 23.91
CA SER A 135 9.86 -7.72 23.86
C SER A 135 8.69 -8.29 23.06
N ALA A 136 8.98 -9.20 22.13
CA ALA A 136 7.96 -9.93 21.41
C ALA A 136 7.43 -11.09 22.25
N LEU A 137 6.11 -11.17 22.38
CA LEU A 137 5.37 -12.32 22.87
C LEU A 137 4.86 -13.13 21.68
N LEU A 138 5.21 -14.42 21.66
CA LEU A 138 4.78 -15.37 20.63
C LEU A 138 3.87 -16.43 21.26
N GLY A 139 2.64 -16.52 20.80
CA GLY A 139 1.62 -17.43 21.32
C GLY A 139 0.93 -16.90 22.58
N GLY A 140 0.29 -17.82 23.32
CA GLY A 140 -0.58 -17.46 24.43
C GLY A 140 -1.99 -17.06 23.99
N ASN A 141 -2.89 -16.88 24.97
CA ASN A 141 -4.20 -16.28 24.73
C ASN A 141 -4.05 -14.76 24.73
N GLU A 142 -4.61 -14.10 23.71
CA GLU A 142 -4.46 -12.66 23.51
C GLU A 142 -4.99 -11.82 24.68
N GLU A 143 -6.18 -12.14 25.21
CA GLU A 143 -6.78 -11.41 26.32
C GLU A 143 -5.90 -11.51 27.58
N LEU A 144 -5.37 -12.70 27.87
CA LEU A 144 -4.44 -12.91 28.99
C LEU A 144 -3.11 -12.18 28.79
N VAL A 145 -2.61 -12.10 27.55
CA VAL A 145 -1.42 -11.32 27.23
C VAL A 145 -1.68 -9.85 27.49
N LEU A 146 -2.75 -9.28 26.93
CA LEU A 146 -3.08 -7.87 27.08
C LEU A 146 -3.30 -7.48 28.55
N ALA A 147 -4.03 -8.30 29.31
CA ALA A 147 -4.22 -8.09 30.75
C ALA A 147 -2.90 -8.08 31.53
N ARG A 148 -1.97 -8.99 31.21
CA ARG A 148 -0.65 -9.03 31.85
C ARG A 148 0.21 -7.81 31.49
N LEU A 149 0.14 -7.34 30.25
CA LEU A 149 0.85 -6.13 29.85
C LEU A 149 0.33 -4.90 30.61
N GLU A 150 -0.99 -4.77 30.71
CA GLU A 150 -1.62 -3.68 31.48
C GLU A 150 -1.21 -3.71 32.96
N GLU A 151 -1.25 -4.88 33.61
CA GLU A 151 -0.82 -5.05 35.00
C GLU A 151 0.61 -4.58 35.25
N LEU A 152 1.51 -4.83 34.28
CA LEU A 152 2.92 -4.45 34.36
C LEU A 152 3.20 -3.02 33.86
N GLY A 153 2.17 -2.28 33.42
CA GLY A 153 2.34 -0.96 32.83
C GLY A 153 3.07 -0.96 31.48
N LEU A 154 2.99 -2.08 30.74
CA LEU A 154 3.55 -2.24 29.40
C LEU A 154 2.51 -1.93 28.34
N THR A 155 2.95 -1.29 27.25
CA THR A 155 2.11 -1.01 26.09
C THR A 155 2.21 -2.16 25.07
N PRO A 156 1.09 -2.68 24.52
CA PRO A 156 1.11 -3.57 23.36
C PRO A 156 1.44 -2.79 22.08
N ALA A 157 2.69 -2.33 21.96
CA ALA A 157 3.19 -1.44 20.92
C ALA A 157 3.01 -1.97 19.49
N ASN A 158 3.02 -3.29 19.30
CA ASN A 158 2.67 -3.89 18.01
C ASN A 158 1.74 -5.08 18.22
N ARG A 159 0.65 -5.12 17.45
CA ARG A 159 -0.20 -6.30 17.30
C ARG A 159 -0.04 -6.76 15.85
N ASN A 160 0.82 -7.76 15.65
CA ASN A 160 1.29 -8.15 14.32
C ASN A 160 0.45 -9.25 13.66
N GLY A 161 -0.50 -9.84 14.41
CA GLY A 161 -1.23 -11.03 13.98
C GLY A 161 -0.42 -12.30 14.20
N ALA A 162 -0.98 -13.46 13.85
CA ALA A 162 -0.36 -14.77 14.02
C ALA A 162 0.09 -15.08 15.45
N GLY A 163 -0.65 -14.58 16.44
CA GLY A 163 -0.33 -14.71 17.86
C GLY A 163 0.94 -13.97 18.29
N GLN A 164 1.37 -12.93 17.55
CA GLN A 164 2.51 -12.09 17.91
C GLN A 164 2.05 -10.70 18.39
N ILE A 165 2.42 -10.38 19.63
CA ILE A 165 2.25 -9.05 20.24
C ILE A 165 3.62 -8.59 20.71
N VAL A 166 3.97 -7.33 20.50
CA VAL A 166 5.20 -6.73 21.04
C VAL A 166 4.83 -5.83 22.19
N ALA A 167 5.36 -6.14 23.38
CA ALA A 167 5.28 -5.31 24.55
C ALA A 167 6.41 -4.27 24.55
N ALA A 168 6.12 -3.07 25.01
CA ALA A 168 7.08 -1.98 25.11
C ALA A 168 6.88 -1.20 26.42
N GLY A 169 7.98 -0.81 27.05
CA GLY A 169 7.95 -0.05 28.30
C GLY A 169 9.29 -0.06 29.02
N SER A 170 9.27 0.09 30.35
CA SER A 170 10.50 0.10 31.16
C SER A 170 11.21 -1.26 31.14
N ILE A 171 12.52 -1.23 31.30
CA ILE A 171 13.36 -2.45 31.32
C ILE A 171 12.96 -3.38 32.48
N GLU A 172 12.60 -2.79 33.64
CA GLU A 172 12.19 -3.55 34.82
C GLU A 172 10.85 -4.26 34.59
N ALA A 173 9.88 -3.60 33.96
CA ALA A 173 8.59 -4.21 33.63
C ALA A 173 8.74 -5.33 32.60
N LEU A 174 9.61 -5.16 31.59
CA LEU A 174 9.93 -6.20 30.62
C LEU A 174 10.66 -7.40 31.25
N ALA A 175 11.53 -7.16 32.24
CA ALA A 175 12.17 -8.24 32.99
C ALA A 175 11.14 -9.08 33.76
N LYS A 176 10.19 -8.43 34.44
CA LYS A 176 9.08 -9.13 35.13
C LYS A 176 8.21 -9.93 34.16
N LEU A 177 7.95 -9.38 32.98
CA LEU A 177 7.21 -10.09 31.92
C LEU A 177 7.95 -11.35 31.46
N ALA A 178 9.28 -11.29 31.34
CA ALA A 178 10.09 -12.43 30.94
C ALA A 178 10.19 -13.51 32.04
N GLU A 179 10.19 -13.12 33.31
CA GLU A 179 10.20 -14.03 34.46
C GLU A 179 8.87 -14.78 34.62
N ASP A 180 7.74 -14.10 34.40
CA ASP A 180 6.40 -14.65 34.56
C ASP A 180 5.52 -14.30 33.35
N PRO A 181 5.75 -14.99 32.21
CA PRO A 181 5.00 -14.75 30.99
C PRO A 181 3.60 -15.39 31.04
N PRO A 182 2.61 -14.84 30.33
CA PRO A 182 1.30 -15.47 30.16
C PRO A 182 1.42 -16.92 29.68
N ALA A 183 0.50 -17.78 30.12
CA ALA A 183 0.55 -19.20 29.79
C ALA A 183 0.65 -19.45 28.28
N LYS A 184 1.63 -20.28 27.87
CA LYS A 184 1.96 -20.63 26.47
C LYS A 184 2.50 -19.48 25.61
N ALA A 185 2.72 -18.29 26.16
CA ALA A 185 3.45 -17.22 25.49
C ALA A 185 4.95 -17.40 25.70
N ARG A 186 5.75 -17.18 24.65
CA ARG A 186 7.21 -17.08 24.73
C ARG A 186 7.62 -15.63 24.58
N VAL A 187 8.44 -15.14 25.50
CA VAL A 187 8.93 -13.75 25.50
C VAL A 187 10.35 -13.70 24.95
N HIS A 188 10.56 -12.85 23.95
CA HIS A 188 11.85 -12.62 23.32
C HIS A 188 12.19 -11.13 23.32
N PRO A 189 13.26 -10.71 24.02
CA PRO A 189 13.73 -9.33 23.95
C PRO A 189 14.08 -8.92 22.52
N LEU A 190 13.72 -7.70 22.13
CA LEU A 190 14.05 -7.15 20.83
C LEU A 190 15.28 -6.23 20.93
N SER A 191 16.17 -6.32 19.93
CA SER A 191 17.33 -5.45 19.82
C SER A 191 16.92 -4.12 19.18
N VAL A 192 16.30 -3.25 19.97
CA VAL A 192 15.84 -1.92 19.58
C VAL A 192 16.30 -0.86 20.58
N ALA A 193 16.33 0.40 20.15
CA ALA A 193 16.86 1.51 20.94
C ALA A 193 15.95 1.92 22.12
N GLY A 194 14.66 1.60 22.09
CA GLY A 194 13.71 1.97 23.13
C GLY A 194 12.29 1.48 22.86
N ALA A 195 11.35 1.89 23.73
CA ALA A 195 9.94 1.53 23.66
C ALA A 195 9.18 2.34 22.58
N PHE A 196 9.29 1.93 21.31
CA PHE A 196 8.54 2.56 20.21
C PHE A 196 7.03 2.37 20.35
N HIS A 197 6.23 3.25 19.72
CA HIS A 197 4.77 3.18 19.72
C HIS A 197 4.14 3.27 21.12
N THR A 198 4.76 4.09 21.98
CA THR A 198 4.34 4.34 23.36
C THR A 198 4.41 5.83 23.68
N SER A 199 3.93 6.21 24.85
CA SER A 199 4.07 7.58 25.38
C SER A 199 5.53 8.05 25.51
N TYR A 200 6.52 7.16 25.59
CA TYR A 200 7.94 7.54 25.60
C TYR A 200 8.38 8.25 24.31
N MET A 201 7.63 8.07 23.20
CA MET A 201 7.90 8.72 21.93
C MET A 201 7.21 10.09 21.79
N GLN A 202 6.54 10.61 22.83
CA GLN A 202 5.84 11.89 22.80
C GLN A 202 6.72 13.06 22.30
N PRO A 203 7.97 13.23 22.75
CA PRO A 203 8.84 14.30 22.24
C PRO A 203 9.11 14.17 20.74
N ALA A 204 9.25 12.92 20.25
CA ALA A 204 9.47 12.66 18.82
C ALA A 204 8.22 12.95 17.98
N GLN A 205 7.03 12.63 18.52
CA GLN A 205 5.76 12.97 17.89
C GLN A 205 5.57 14.48 17.76
N GLU A 206 5.89 15.26 18.79
CA GLU A 206 5.80 16.73 18.76
C GLU A 206 6.73 17.33 17.70
N ALA A 207 7.98 16.88 17.67
CA ALA A 207 8.95 17.33 16.67
C ALA A 207 8.52 16.96 15.24
N LEU A 208 8.02 15.74 15.03
CA LEU A 208 7.53 15.29 13.73
C LEU A 208 6.25 16.03 13.31
N ALA A 209 5.35 16.33 14.25
CA ALA A 209 4.14 17.12 13.99
C ALA A 209 4.50 18.50 13.44
N ALA A 210 5.41 19.21 14.11
CA ALA A 210 5.89 20.53 13.67
C ALA A 210 6.54 20.47 12.28
N PHE A 211 7.30 19.43 11.98
CA PHE A 211 7.86 19.22 10.64
C PHE A 211 6.78 18.93 9.59
N SER A 212 5.75 18.15 9.97
CA SER A 212 4.71 17.67 9.05
C SER A 212 3.78 18.76 8.51
N ASP A 213 3.73 19.93 9.16
CA ASP A 213 2.97 21.09 8.70
C ASP A 213 3.47 21.59 7.33
N GLY A 214 4.77 21.44 7.06
CA GLY A 214 5.39 21.79 5.78
C GLY A 214 5.25 20.74 4.68
N ILE A 215 4.71 19.55 5.00
CA ILE A 215 4.58 18.46 4.02
C ILE A 215 3.34 18.67 3.17
N SER A 216 3.55 18.70 1.85
CA SER A 216 2.48 18.57 0.86
C SER A 216 2.15 17.10 0.66
N ALA A 217 0.87 16.77 0.74
CA ALA A 217 0.37 15.42 0.56
C ALA A 217 -0.86 15.43 -0.34
N SER A 218 -0.95 14.44 -1.21
CA SER A 218 -2.07 14.23 -2.12
C SER A 218 -2.98 13.12 -1.60
N ASP A 219 -4.22 13.08 -2.07
CA ASP A 219 -5.11 11.98 -1.73
C ASP A 219 -4.58 10.68 -2.35
N PRO A 220 -4.56 9.56 -1.60
CA PRO A 220 -4.07 8.29 -2.12
C PRO A 220 -4.85 7.83 -3.36
N THR A 221 -4.13 7.38 -4.40
CA THR A 221 -4.73 6.81 -5.62
C THR A 221 -4.97 5.30 -5.51
N ARG A 222 -4.55 4.71 -4.39
CA ARG A 222 -4.68 3.29 -4.03
C ARG A 222 -5.15 3.19 -2.59
N LEU A 223 -5.78 2.08 -2.21
CA LEU A 223 -6.15 1.83 -0.81
C LEU A 223 -4.88 1.79 0.04
N LEU A 224 -4.70 2.78 0.91
CA LEU A 224 -3.59 2.86 1.85
C LEU A 224 -4.08 2.43 3.24
N LEU A 225 -3.82 1.18 3.63
CA LEU A 225 -4.21 0.69 4.95
C LEU A 225 -3.29 1.26 6.04
N THR A 226 -3.89 1.66 7.15
CA THR A 226 -3.16 2.33 8.25
C THR A 226 -2.99 1.41 9.45
N ASN A 227 -1.86 1.50 10.16
CA ASN A 227 -1.63 0.68 11.36
C ASN A 227 -2.43 1.15 12.58
N SER A 228 -3.26 2.18 12.47
CA SER A 228 -4.15 2.58 13.56
C SER A 228 -5.22 1.51 13.84
N ASP A 229 -5.88 1.05 12.77
CA ASP A 229 -7.07 0.22 12.86
C ASP A 229 -7.28 -0.67 11.63
N GLY A 230 -6.33 -0.69 10.69
CA GLY A 230 -6.46 -1.44 9.44
C GLY A 230 -7.36 -0.80 8.40
N THR A 231 -7.96 0.37 8.68
CA THR A 231 -8.80 1.09 7.70
C THR A 231 -7.94 1.82 6.68
N ALA A 232 -8.52 2.03 5.49
CA ALA A 232 -7.92 2.87 4.46
C ALA A 232 -8.08 4.35 4.81
N VAL A 233 -7.06 5.14 4.53
CA VAL A 233 -7.13 6.61 4.64
C VAL A 233 -7.49 7.23 3.29
N GLU A 234 -8.39 8.21 3.29
CA GLU A 234 -8.94 8.80 2.07
C GLU A 234 -8.21 10.07 1.61
N THR A 235 -7.54 10.77 2.54
CA THR A 235 -6.95 12.08 2.25
C THR A 235 -5.46 12.13 2.53
N GLY A 236 -4.71 12.91 1.75
CA GLY A 236 -3.28 13.09 1.94
C GLY A 236 -2.94 13.68 3.31
N ARG A 237 -3.73 14.67 3.76
CA ARG A 237 -3.58 15.24 5.11
C ARG A 237 -3.93 14.23 6.19
N GLY A 238 -4.93 13.38 5.96
CA GLY A 238 -5.26 12.25 6.83
C GLY A 238 -4.09 11.28 6.98
N THR A 239 -3.41 10.96 5.87
CA THR A 239 -2.22 10.10 5.86
C THR A 239 -1.12 10.67 6.75
N VAL A 240 -0.74 11.93 6.54
CA VAL A 240 0.31 12.59 7.33
C VAL A 240 -0.05 12.62 8.82
N ARG A 241 -1.29 12.98 9.17
CA ARG A 241 -1.75 12.99 10.57
C ARG A 241 -1.64 11.62 11.22
N ARG A 242 -2.00 10.55 10.52
CA ARG A 242 -1.90 9.18 11.03
C ARG A 242 -0.45 8.73 11.18
N LEU A 243 0.43 9.07 10.24
CA LEU A 243 1.88 8.77 10.34
C LEU A 243 2.52 9.45 11.56
N VAL A 244 2.12 10.68 11.89
CA VAL A 244 2.56 11.39 13.10
C VAL A 244 1.98 10.76 14.37
N ALA A 245 0.68 10.46 14.37
CA ALA A 245 -0.01 9.81 15.49
C ALA A 245 0.60 8.44 15.82
N GLN A 246 1.06 7.70 14.80
CA GLN A 246 1.63 6.36 14.90
C GLN A 246 2.86 6.28 15.83
N LEU A 247 3.59 7.38 16.10
CA LEU A 247 4.78 7.34 16.96
C LEU A 247 4.46 6.96 18.40
N THR A 248 3.28 7.34 18.90
CA THR A 248 2.82 7.08 20.28
C THR A 248 1.63 6.13 20.35
N ALA A 249 1.16 5.62 19.20
CA ALA A 249 0.04 4.70 19.09
C ALA A 249 0.49 3.30 18.62
N PRO A 250 -0.18 2.22 19.07
CA PRO A 250 0.14 0.87 18.65
C PRO A 250 0.06 0.65 17.13
N VAL A 251 0.93 -0.23 16.63
CA VAL A 251 0.88 -0.73 15.25
C VAL A 251 -0.03 -1.95 15.16
N ARG A 252 -1.20 -1.79 14.54
CA ARG A 252 -2.23 -2.81 14.31
C ARG A 252 -2.11 -3.48 12.95
N PHE A 253 -0.98 -4.16 12.72
CA PHE A 253 -0.79 -4.90 11.48
C PHE A 253 -1.71 -6.14 11.39
N ASP A 254 -2.16 -6.67 12.53
CA ASP A 254 -3.25 -7.66 12.62
C ASP A 254 -4.53 -7.16 11.93
N ALA A 255 -4.90 -5.90 12.14
CA ALA A 255 -6.04 -5.28 11.50
C ALA A 255 -5.82 -5.05 10.01
N CYS A 256 -4.61 -4.63 9.60
CA CYS A 256 -4.25 -4.55 8.17
C CYS A 256 -4.36 -5.91 7.48
N LEU A 257 -3.89 -6.99 8.12
CA LEU A 257 -4.00 -8.35 7.59
C LEU A 257 -5.47 -8.81 7.50
N ALA A 258 -6.28 -8.48 8.49
CA ALA A 258 -7.72 -8.75 8.45
C ALA A 258 -8.38 -8.04 7.25
N ALA A 259 -8.12 -6.74 7.09
CA ALA A 259 -8.63 -5.96 5.96
C ALA A 259 -8.19 -6.54 4.60
N MET A 260 -6.93 -6.95 4.46
CA MET A 260 -6.45 -7.61 3.23
C MET A 260 -7.20 -8.91 2.91
N ARG A 261 -7.59 -9.68 3.92
CA ARG A 261 -8.42 -10.90 3.72
C ARG A 261 -9.81 -10.53 3.26
N ASP A 262 -10.44 -9.57 3.93
CA ASP A 262 -11.81 -9.16 3.64
C ASP A 262 -11.95 -8.53 2.26
N ILE A 263 -10.95 -7.74 1.85
CA ILE A 263 -10.81 -7.17 0.50
C ILE A 263 -10.56 -8.27 -0.55
N GLY A 264 -9.96 -9.40 -0.14
CA GLY A 264 -9.70 -10.53 -1.03
C GLY A 264 -8.45 -10.34 -1.90
N VAL A 265 -7.36 -9.82 -1.33
CA VAL A 265 -6.06 -9.72 -2.02
C VAL A 265 -5.64 -11.07 -2.63
N ARG A 266 -5.17 -11.05 -3.88
CA ARG A 266 -4.84 -12.26 -4.67
C ARG A 266 -3.34 -12.46 -4.92
N GLY A 267 -2.52 -11.50 -4.53
CA GLY A 267 -1.07 -11.60 -4.59
C GLY A 267 -0.45 -10.46 -3.80
N ILE A 268 0.71 -10.74 -3.20
CA ILE A 268 1.38 -9.81 -2.30
C ILE A 268 2.84 -9.71 -2.69
N ILE A 269 3.35 -8.48 -2.80
CA ILE A 269 4.77 -8.19 -2.96
C ILE A 269 5.22 -7.44 -1.72
N GLU A 270 6.16 -7.99 -0.96
CA GLU A 270 6.85 -7.26 0.11
C GLU A 270 8.11 -6.61 -0.46
N LEU A 271 8.20 -5.28 -0.34
CA LEU A 271 9.35 -4.48 -0.72
C LEU A 271 10.55 -4.74 0.20
N PRO A 272 11.79 -4.46 -0.25
CA PRO A 272 12.97 -4.66 0.57
C PRO A 272 13.02 -3.73 1.79
N PRO A 273 13.69 -4.13 2.89
CA PRO A 273 14.29 -5.45 3.11
C PRO A 273 13.22 -6.49 3.51
N ALA A 274 12.87 -7.38 2.58
CA ALA A 274 11.70 -8.23 2.68
C ALA A 274 11.95 -9.50 3.52
N GLY A 275 10.87 -10.06 4.08
CA GLY A 275 10.83 -11.39 4.68
C GLY A 275 9.99 -11.44 5.96
N VAL A 276 10.00 -10.35 6.73
CA VAL A 276 9.27 -10.28 8.01
C VAL A 276 7.76 -10.27 7.77
N LEU A 277 7.27 -9.38 6.89
CA LEU A 277 5.85 -9.31 6.59
C LEU A 277 5.39 -10.53 5.80
N THR A 278 6.22 -11.05 4.89
CA THR A 278 5.96 -12.33 4.20
C THR A 278 5.70 -13.45 5.20
N GLY A 279 6.49 -13.53 6.28
CA GLY A 279 6.30 -14.52 7.34
C GLY A 279 4.97 -14.36 8.08
N LEU A 280 4.54 -13.13 8.35
CA LEU A 280 3.24 -12.83 8.99
C LEU A 280 2.07 -13.14 8.05
N VAL A 281 2.13 -12.66 6.82
CA VAL A 281 1.14 -12.87 5.76
C VAL A 281 0.92 -14.37 5.53
N LYS A 282 1.98 -15.18 5.38
CA LYS A 282 1.83 -16.62 5.14
C LYS A 282 1.10 -17.36 6.26
N ARG A 283 1.09 -16.83 7.50
CA ARG A 283 0.37 -17.41 8.64
C ARG A 283 -1.11 -16.99 8.67
N GLU A 284 -1.40 -15.75 8.32
CA GLU A 284 -2.74 -15.15 8.45
C GLU A 284 -3.58 -15.20 7.17
N VAL A 285 -2.95 -15.08 6.00
CA VAL A 285 -3.57 -14.96 4.68
C VAL A 285 -3.18 -16.18 3.84
N LYS A 286 -3.86 -17.31 4.08
CA LYS A 286 -3.55 -18.59 3.42
C LYS A 286 -3.93 -18.58 1.94
N GLY A 287 -3.13 -19.26 1.12
CA GLY A 287 -3.43 -19.49 -0.29
C GLY A 287 -3.13 -18.29 -1.21
N VAL A 288 -2.61 -17.18 -0.67
CA VAL A 288 -2.21 -16.02 -1.47
C VAL A 288 -0.72 -16.14 -1.83
N PRO A 289 -0.34 -16.05 -3.11
CA PRO A 289 1.06 -16.04 -3.51
C PRO A 289 1.75 -14.77 -2.99
N VAL A 290 2.95 -14.94 -2.43
CA VAL A 290 3.74 -13.85 -1.85
C VAL A 290 5.14 -13.85 -2.46
N VAL A 291 5.56 -12.70 -3.00
CA VAL A 291 6.93 -12.43 -3.42
C VAL A 291 7.60 -11.56 -2.36
N ALA A 292 8.71 -12.04 -1.81
CA ALA A 292 9.58 -11.25 -0.94
C ALA A 292 10.71 -10.68 -1.80
N LEU A 293 10.66 -9.38 -2.10
CA LEU A 293 11.67 -8.70 -2.92
C LEU A 293 12.87 -8.35 -2.04
N LYS A 294 13.87 -9.25 -1.97
CA LYS A 294 15.05 -9.08 -1.12
C LYS A 294 16.20 -8.45 -1.90
N THR A 295 16.41 -8.89 -3.12
CA THR A 295 17.47 -8.42 -4.01
C THR A 295 16.90 -8.09 -5.40
N PRO A 296 17.67 -7.43 -6.27
CA PRO A 296 17.26 -7.21 -7.65
C PRO A 296 16.93 -8.48 -8.45
N ASP A 297 17.49 -9.64 -8.07
CA ASP A 297 17.17 -10.92 -8.73
C ASP A 297 15.69 -11.29 -8.58
N ASP A 298 15.04 -10.82 -7.51
CA ASP A 298 13.61 -11.04 -7.26
C ASP A 298 12.71 -10.12 -8.12
N LEU A 299 13.26 -9.10 -8.80
CA LEU A 299 12.48 -8.17 -9.65
C LEU A 299 11.75 -8.90 -10.78
N GLY A 300 12.34 -9.97 -11.32
CA GLY A 300 11.69 -10.81 -12.33
C GLY A 300 10.41 -11.44 -11.80
N ALA A 301 10.46 -12.07 -10.62
CA ALA A 301 9.30 -12.68 -9.98
C ALA A 301 8.23 -11.65 -9.57
N ALA A 302 8.66 -10.47 -9.10
CA ALA A 302 7.75 -9.37 -8.78
C ALA A 302 7.05 -8.83 -10.03
N ARG A 303 7.78 -8.57 -11.11
CA ARG A 303 7.22 -8.14 -12.42
C ARG A 303 6.29 -9.20 -13.00
N ASP A 304 6.66 -10.47 -12.90
CA ASP A 304 5.79 -11.58 -13.25
C ASP A 304 4.47 -11.55 -12.47
N MET A 305 4.50 -11.33 -11.15
CA MET A 305 3.27 -11.22 -10.35
C MET A 305 2.43 -10.02 -10.77
N LEU A 306 3.06 -8.87 -11.04
CA LEU A 306 2.39 -7.67 -11.54
C LEU A 306 1.76 -7.89 -12.92
N ASN A 307 2.40 -8.68 -13.79
CA ASN A 307 1.95 -8.91 -15.17
C ASN A 307 1.00 -10.12 -15.33
N ARG A 308 1.13 -11.15 -14.49
CA ARG A 308 0.30 -12.37 -14.56
C ARG A 308 -1.18 -12.10 -14.32
N GLN A 309 -1.53 -11.03 -13.60
CA GLN A 309 -2.93 -10.65 -13.39
C GLN A 309 -3.42 -9.62 -14.41
N SER A 310 -2.51 -8.82 -15.00
CA SER A 310 -2.77 -8.04 -16.22
C SER A 310 -3.02 -8.95 -17.44
N GLY A 311 -2.61 -10.22 -17.37
CA GLY A 311 -2.76 -11.26 -18.39
C GLY A 311 -4.07 -12.04 -18.33
N LYS A 312 -5.18 -11.45 -17.87
CA LYS A 312 -6.48 -11.86 -18.42
C LYS A 312 -6.50 -11.41 -19.88
N THR A 313 -6.49 -12.37 -20.80
CA THR A 313 -6.90 -12.15 -22.17
C THR A 313 -8.20 -11.34 -22.19
N GLU A 314 -8.35 -10.46 -23.18
CA GLU A 314 -9.55 -9.65 -23.43
C GLU A 314 -10.87 -10.45 -23.44
N ASP A 315 -10.82 -11.78 -23.42
CA ASP A 315 -11.96 -12.69 -23.34
C ASP A 315 -12.75 -12.63 -22.01
N GLU A 316 -12.16 -12.23 -20.88
CA GLU A 316 -12.88 -12.22 -19.58
C GLU A 316 -13.35 -10.84 -19.09
N HIS A 317 -13.23 -9.81 -19.92
CA HIS A 317 -13.94 -8.54 -19.74
C HIS A 317 -14.81 -8.26 -20.98
N ARG A 318 -15.72 -9.19 -21.28
CA ARG A 318 -16.92 -8.77 -22.02
C ARG A 318 -17.71 -7.91 -21.03
N PRO A 319 -17.78 -6.58 -21.23
CA PRO A 319 -18.54 -5.75 -20.32
C PRO A 319 -19.97 -6.30 -20.29
N ASP A 320 -20.55 -6.42 -19.09
CA ASP A 320 -21.89 -6.99 -18.93
C ASP A 320 -22.87 -6.32 -19.91
N TRP A 321 -22.67 -5.04 -20.22
CA TRP A 321 -23.36 -4.30 -21.27
C TRP A 321 -22.42 -3.30 -21.96
N ARG A 322 -22.74 -2.85 -23.19
CA ARG A 322 -22.12 -1.64 -23.79
C ARG A 322 -23.18 -0.63 -24.19
N MET A 323 -22.72 0.60 -24.41
CA MET A 323 -23.55 1.73 -24.76
C MET A 323 -23.38 2.09 -26.24
N VAL A 324 -24.49 2.29 -26.92
CA VAL A 324 -24.53 3.02 -28.19
C VAL A 324 -24.60 4.49 -27.84
N VAL A 325 -23.71 5.30 -28.42
CA VAL A 325 -23.66 6.74 -28.19
C VAL A 325 -23.93 7.51 -29.47
N ALA A 326 -24.45 8.72 -29.34
CA ALA A 326 -24.68 9.62 -30.45
C ALA A 326 -23.33 10.03 -31.08
N PRO A 327 -23.09 9.77 -32.38
CA PRO A 327 -21.81 10.09 -33.01
C PRO A 327 -21.63 11.59 -33.24
N VAL A 328 -22.74 12.33 -33.32
CA VAL A 328 -22.80 13.77 -33.58
C VAL A 328 -23.93 14.38 -32.74
N ARG A 329 -23.92 15.71 -32.59
CA ARG A 329 -25.06 16.44 -32.01
C ARG A 329 -26.20 16.49 -33.01
N GLY A 330 -27.41 16.18 -32.58
CA GLY A 330 -28.59 16.25 -33.45
C GLY A 330 -29.86 15.73 -32.79
N THR A 331 -30.86 15.48 -33.63
CA THR A 331 -32.13 14.88 -33.22
C THR A 331 -32.11 13.39 -33.54
N VAL A 332 -32.48 12.56 -32.56
CA VAL A 332 -32.47 11.10 -32.69
C VAL A 332 -33.70 10.64 -33.46
N GLY A 333 -33.50 9.80 -34.48
CA GLY A 333 -34.53 9.01 -35.15
C GLY A 333 -34.28 7.53 -34.90
N LEU A 334 -35.09 6.85 -34.09
CA LEU A 334 -34.86 5.46 -33.70
C LEU A 334 -35.42 4.47 -34.74
N ALA A 335 -34.73 3.36 -34.95
CA ALA A 335 -35.25 2.24 -35.74
C ALA A 335 -36.28 1.43 -34.93
N GLU A 336 -37.19 0.73 -35.61
CA GLU A 336 -38.16 -0.16 -34.97
C GLU A 336 -37.50 -1.46 -34.48
N VAL A 337 -36.69 -1.36 -33.41
CA VAL A 337 -36.09 -2.49 -32.70
C VAL A 337 -36.63 -2.51 -31.28
N ALA A 338 -37.33 -3.59 -30.93
CA ALA A 338 -37.89 -3.77 -29.59
C ALA A 338 -36.79 -4.03 -28.55
N GLU A 339 -36.97 -3.49 -27.34
CA GLU A 339 -36.18 -3.91 -26.18
C GLU A 339 -36.35 -5.42 -25.95
N GLY A 340 -35.25 -6.11 -25.63
CA GLY A 340 -35.16 -7.56 -25.56
C GLY A 340 -34.92 -8.27 -26.89
N ALA A 341 -34.89 -7.57 -28.03
CA ALA A 341 -34.57 -8.17 -29.33
C ALA A 341 -33.07 -8.48 -29.45
N ASN A 342 -32.76 -9.61 -30.09
CA ASN A 342 -31.39 -9.91 -30.52
C ASN A 342 -31.05 -9.08 -31.76
N VAL A 343 -29.88 -8.46 -31.77
CA VAL A 343 -29.33 -7.68 -32.88
C VAL A 343 -27.94 -8.21 -33.22
N GLU A 344 -27.66 -8.35 -34.51
CA GLU A 344 -26.33 -8.69 -35.01
C GLU A 344 -25.46 -7.43 -35.11
N ALA A 345 -24.14 -7.58 -35.07
CA ALA A 345 -23.22 -6.49 -35.34
C ALA A 345 -23.54 -5.83 -36.69
N GLY A 346 -23.65 -4.50 -36.70
CA GLY A 346 -24.02 -3.70 -37.86
C GLY A 346 -25.53 -3.47 -38.03
N THR A 347 -26.38 -4.08 -37.20
CA THR A 347 -27.84 -3.81 -37.23
C THR A 347 -28.11 -2.32 -37.03
N PRO A 348 -28.83 -1.64 -37.95
CA PRO A 348 -29.20 -0.23 -37.77
C PRO A 348 -30.12 -0.04 -36.57
N LEU A 349 -29.75 0.88 -35.68
CA LEU A 349 -30.49 1.24 -34.47
C LEU A 349 -31.17 2.61 -34.60
N GLY A 350 -30.77 3.40 -35.59
CA GLY A 350 -31.37 4.69 -35.86
C GLY A 350 -30.40 5.63 -36.56
N VAL A 351 -30.72 6.91 -36.52
CA VAL A 351 -29.90 7.99 -37.05
C VAL A 351 -29.92 9.17 -36.09
N VAL A 352 -28.85 9.96 -36.09
CA VAL A 352 -28.83 11.29 -35.49
C VAL A 352 -28.71 12.31 -36.61
N THR A 353 -29.76 13.10 -36.79
CA THR A 353 -29.83 14.10 -37.85
C THR A 353 -29.42 15.47 -37.30
N SER A 354 -28.37 16.03 -37.85
CA SER A 354 -27.94 17.41 -37.59
C SER A 354 -28.37 18.33 -38.74
N ARG A 355 -28.04 19.63 -38.65
CA ARG A 355 -28.25 20.58 -39.76
C ARG A 355 -27.32 20.36 -40.95
N ARG A 356 -26.26 19.56 -40.80
CA ARG A 356 -25.17 19.42 -41.78
C ARG A 356 -25.02 18.01 -42.33
N GLU A 357 -25.41 17.01 -41.55
CA GLU A 357 -25.23 15.59 -41.87
C GLU A 357 -26.21 14.72 -41.08
N GLU A 358 -26.42 13.51 -41.58
CA GLU A 358 -27.12 12.42 -40.90
C GLU A 358 -26.08 11.34 -40.57
N ALA A 359 -26.02 10.94 -39.30
CA ALA A 359 -25.08 9.94 -38.83
C ALA A 359 -25.83 8.71 -38.33
N HIS A 360 -25.44 7.52 -38.82
CA HIS A 360 -26.11 6.27 -38.46
C HIS A 360 -25.68 5.76 -37.09
N LEU A 361 -26.65 5.23 -36.35
CA LEU A 361 -26.46 4.45 -35.14
C LEU A 361 -26.59 2.97 -35.52
N SER A 362 -25.64 2.14 -35.10
CA SER A 362 -25.70 0.70 -35.33
C SER A 362 -25.17 -0.08 -34.13
N ALA A 363 -25.60 -1.34 -34.00
CA ALA A 363 -25.07 -2.25 -33.01
C ALA A 363 -23.59 -2.54 -33.32
N GLY A 364 -22.68 -2.28 -32.39
CA GLY A 364 -21.25 -2.54 -32.60
C GLY A 364 -20.85 -4.02 -32.52
N TYR A 365 -21.75 -4.91 -32.11
CA TYR A 365 -21.52 -6.34 -31.85
C TYR A 365 -22.86 -7.09 -31.73
N ASP A 366 -22.82 -8.43 -31.77
CA ASP A 366 -23.99 -9.28 -31.55
C ASP A 366 -24.46 -9.21 -30.09
N GLY A 367 -25.71 -8.84 -29.86
CA GLY A 367 -26.24 -8.71 -28.50
C GLY A 367 -27.75 -8.56 -28.42
N VAL A 368 -28.24 -8.31 -27.21
CA VAL A 368 -29.64 -8.00 -26.93
C VAL A 368 -29.76 -6.50 -26.68
N LEU A 369 -30.65 -5.81 -27.38
CA LEU A 369 -31.00 -4.43 -27.05
C LEU A 369 -31.70 -4.40 -25.69
N ALA A 370 -31.03 -3.90 -24.66
CA ALA A 370 -31.52 -3.94 -23.29
C ALA A 370 -32.60 -2.90 -23.04
N GLU A 371 -32.30 -1.66 -23.42
CA GLU A 371 -33.13 -0.48 -23.19
C GLU A 371 -32.71 0.63 -24.16
N TRP A 372 -33.70 1.42 -24.58
CA TRP A 372 -33.46 2.73 -25.17
C TRP A 372 -33.29 3.76 -24.06
N LEU A 373 -32.24 4.58 -24.14
CA LEU A 373 -31.93 5.63 -23.16
C LEU A 373 -32.47 7.00 -23.59
N VAL A 374 -33.02 7.06 -24.80
CA VAL A 374 -33.64 8.23 -25.43
C VAL A 374 -34.92 7.80 -26.13
N VAL A 375 -35.79 8.76 -26.45
CA VAL A 375 -36.97 8.54 -27.28
C VAL A 375 -36.82 9.21 -28.65
N ASP A 376 -37.60 8.75 -29.63
CA ASP A 376 -37.62 9.35 -30.97
C ASP A 376 -37.92 10.85 -30.90
N GLY A 377 -37.08 11.66 -31.53
CA GLY A 377 -37.16 13.13 -31.49
C GLY A 377 -36.33 13.81 -30.40
N ASP A 378 -35.66 13.07 -29.51
CA ASP A 378 -34.79 13.66 -28.49
C ASP A 378 -33.58 14.38 -29.09
N LEU A 379 -33.13 15.44 -28.41
CA LEU A 379 -31.89 16.15 -28.72
C LEU A 379 -30.73 15.57 -27.92
N VAL A 380 -29.65 15.23 -28.60
CA VAL A 380 -28.43 14.65 -28.02
C VAL A 380 -27.19 15.43 -28.47
N ASP A 381 -26.18 15.50 -27.61
CA ASP A 381 -24.82 15.92 -27.95
C ASP A 381 -23.94 14.71 -28.36
N ALA A 382 -22.82 14.95 -29.03
CA ALA A 382 -21.93 13.87 -29.43
C ALA A 382 -21.33 13.17 -28.20
N GLY A 383 -21.46 11.85 -28.13
CA GLY A 383 -21.07 11.02 -26.98
C GLY A 383 -22.21 10.72 -26.00
N ASP A 384 -23.39 11.34 -26.16
CA ASP A 384 -24.53 11.07 -25.29
C ASP A 384 -25.05 9.63 -25.49
N PRO A 385 -25.50 8.98 -24.41
CA PRO A 385 -25.97 7.61 -24.47
C PRO A 385 -27.33 7.50 -25.15
N VAL A 386 -27.46 6.58 -26.11
CA VAL A 386 -28.68 6.34 -26.90
C VAL A 386 -29.33 5.01 -26.55
N ALA A 387 -28.55 3.95 -26.36
CA ALA A 387 -29.06 2.62 -26.04
C ALA A 387 -28.06 1.78 -25.26
N ARG A 388 -28.55 0.80 -24.51
CA ARG A 388 -27.72 -0.23 -23.85
C ARG A 388 -27.89 -1.57 -24.55
N LEU A 389 -26.79 -2.29 -24.76
CA LEU A 389 -26.74 -3.61 -25.41
C LEU A 389 -26.06 -4.63 -24.49
N TYR A 390 -26.69 -5.78 -24.26
CA TYR A 390 -26.06 -6.93 -23.56
C TYR A 390 -25.37 -7.85 -24.59
N PRO A 391 -24.05 -8.09 -24.53
CA PRO A 391 -23.39 -8.99 -25.48
C PRO A 391 -23.89 -10.42 -25.34
N THR A 392 -24.33 -11.04 -26.45
CA THR A 392 -24.54 -12.49 -26.47
C THR A 392 -23.19 -13.16 -26.56
N SER A 393 -22.85 -14.02 -25.59
CA SER A 393 -21.64 -14.85 -25.63
C SER A 393 -21.71 -15.77 -26.84
N GLN A 394 -20.87 -15.51 -27.84
CA GLN A 394 -20.54 -16.54 -28.82
C GLN A 394 -19.92 -17.69 -28.01
N ARG A 395 -20.57 -18.85 -28.03
CA ARG A 395 -20.11 -20.06 -27.33
C ARG A 395 -18.83 -20.60 -27.94
#